data_AF-A0A972WJ82-F1
#
_entry.id   AF-A0A972WJ82-F1
#
_cell.length_a   1.000
_cell.length_b   1.000
_cell.length_c   1.000
_cell.angle_alpha   90.00
_cell.angle_beta   90.00
_cell.angle_gamma   90.00
#
_symmetry.space_group_name_H-M   'P 1'
#
loop_
_entity.id
_entity.type
_entity.pdbx_description
1 polymer ?
#
loop_
_entity_poly.entity_id
_entity_poly.type
_entity_poly.pdbx_seq_one_letter_code
_entity_poly.pdbx_strand_id
1 'polypeptide(L)'
;MTYDPEKDALKNLGTRLNDARNQPIDPTRDTGNDESEKGNALGLAFRVGVELISAVAVGTAIGWGLDRWLDTRPWLMLVFFVIGGAAGILNVYRMARGFGYAAGYQTHNSNTQPDDGTREDEGK
;
A
#
# COMPACT_ATOMS: atom_id res chain seq x y z
N MET A 1 7.63 44.44 10.41
CA MET A 1 6.99 43.10 10.41
C MET A 1 5.80 43.14 9.47
N THR A 2 5.98 42.70 8.23
CA THR A 2 4.94 42.77 7.18
C THR A 2 4.13 41.48 7.21
N TYR A 3 2.90 41.55 7.70
CA TYR A 3 1.96 40.42 7.72
C TYR A 3 1.36 40.24 6.32
N ASP A 4 1.54 39.06 5.73
CA ASP A 4 1.07 38.73 4.39
C ASP A 4 0.04 37.58 4.46
N PRO A 5 -1.26 37.88 4.50
CA PRO A 5 -2.32 36.91 4.77
C PRO A 5 -2.48 35.86 3.65
N GLU A 6 -1.97 36.13 2.45
CA GLU A 6 -2.09 35.21 1.31
C GLU A 6 -1.17 34.00 1.49
N LYS A 7 0.02 34.20 2.05
CA LYS A 7 1.00 33.13 2.30
C LYS A 7 0.51 32.14 3.34
N ASP A 8 -0.17 32.62 4.37
CA ASP A 8 -0.73 31.78 5.42
C ASP A 8 -1.88 30.90 4.91
N ALA A 9 -2.72 31.43 4.02
CA ALA A 9 -3.79 30.67 3.38
C ALA A 9 -3.18 29.54 2.52
N LEU A 10 -2.21 29.85 1.67
CA LEU A 10 -1.57 28.88 0.79
C LEU A 10 -0.86 27.76 1.57
N LYS A 11 -0.26 28.09 2.72
CA LYS A 11 0.36 27.10 3.62
C LYS A 11 -0.68 26.14 4.18
N ASN A 12 -1.83 26.64 4.64
CA ASN A 12 -2.92 25.81 5.14
C ASN A 12 -3.57 24.95 4.04
N LEU A 13 -3.72 25.49 2.83
CA LEU A 13 -4.21 24.73 1.68
C LEU A 13 -3.20 23.63 1.30
N GLY A 14 -1.91 23.93 1.26
CA GLY A 14 -0.85 22.95 1.00
C GLY A 14 -0.84 21.81 2.01
N THR A 15 -0.97 22.13 3.30
CA THR A 15 -1.12 21.13 4.37
C THR A 15 -2.33 20.24 4.13
N ARG A 16 -3.50 20.83 3.89
CA ARG A 16 -4.75 20.07 3.67
C ARG A 16 -4.72 19.26 2.38
N LEU A 17 -4.10 19.77 1.32
CA LEU A 17 -3.94 19.07 0.04
C LEU A 17 -2.97 17.90 0.21
N ASN A 18 -1.90 18.08 0.99
CA ASN A 18 -0.95 17.03 1.31
C ASN A 18 -1.55 15.97 2.23
N ASP A 19 -2.37 16.36 3.21
CA ASP A 19 -3.11 15.45 4.09
C ASP A 19 -4.19 14.66 3.34
N ALA A 20 -4.84 15.28 2.35
CA ALA A 20 -5.80 14.61 1.47
C ALA A 20 -5.10 13.73 0.41
N ARG A 21 -3.91 14.11 -0.04
CA ARG A 21 -3.12 13.36 -1.03
C ARG A 21 -2.35 12.19 -0.42
N ASN A 22 -1.97 12.30 0.85
CA ASN A 22 -1.37 11.23 1.66
C ASN A 22 -2.42 10.34 2.33
N GLN A 23 -3.71 10.54 2.06
CA GLN A 23 -4.65 9.44 2.15
C GLN A 23 -4.43 8.58 0.89
N PRO A 24 -3.76 7.41 1.01
CA PRO A 24 -3.84 6.43 -0.06
C PRO A 24 -5.33 6.25 -0.37
N ILE A 25 -5.63 6.27 -1.67
CA ILE A 25 -6.88 5.77 -2.23
C ILE A 25 -6.89 4.27 -1.93
N ASP A 26 -7.18 3.92 -0.68
CA ASP A 26 -7.52 2.59 -0.25
C ASP A 26 -9.03 2.48 -0.44
N PRO A 27 -9.52 1.67 -1.40
CA PRO A 27 -10.95 1.44 -1.59
C PRO A 27 -11.58 0.62 -0.44
N THR A 28 -10.93 0.56 0.73
CA THR A 28 -11.40 -0.20 1.89
C THR A 28 -10.92 0.46 3.18
N ARG A 29 -11.43 1.67 3.46
CA ARG A 29 -11.44 2.20 4.82
C ARG A 29 -12.81 1.87 5.42
N ASP A 30 -12.82 0.94 6.36
CA ASP A 30 -13.78 0.99 7.47
C ASP A 30 -12.99 1.30 8.75
N THR A 31 -13.58 2.16 9.57
CA THR A 31 -12.97 2.96 10.64
C THR A 31 -12.79 2.24 11.99
N GLY A 32 -11.76 2.60 12.78
CA GLY A 32 -11.86 2.66 14.25
C GLY A 32 -10.68 2.10 15.08
N ASN A 33 -9.94 3.02 15.73
CA ASN A 33 -9.28 2.98 17.05
C ASN A 33 -8.82 1.61 17.63
N ASP A 34 -7.50 1.43 17.83
CA ASP A 34 -6.75 0.40 18.60
C ASP A 34 -7.07 -1.10 18.37
N GLU A 35 -8.30 -1.49 18.07
CA GLU A 35 -8.66 -2.72 17.36
C GLU A 35 -8.24 -2.68 15.89
N SER A 36 -7.95 -1.48 15.36
CA SER A 36 -7.48 -1.24 13.99
C SER A 36 -6.18 -1.94 13.63
N GLU A 37 -5.25 -2.19 14.56
CA GLU A 37 -4.01 -2.93 14.23
C GLU A 37 -4.29 -4.43 13.98
N LYS A 38 -5.12 -5.05 14.84
CA LYS A 38 -5.56 -6.44 14.65
C LYS A 38 -6.48 -6.57 13.43
N GLY A 39 -7.37 -5.59 13.23
CA GLY A 39 -8.24 -5.49 12.05
C GLY A 39 -7.44 -5.38 10.74
N ASN A 40 -6.39 -4.56 10.73
CA ASN A 40 -5.49 -4.42 9.58
C ASN A 40 -4.69 -5.71 9.32
N ALA A 41 -4.15 -6.35 10.35
CA ALA A 41 -3.41 -7.61 10.20
C ALA A 41 -4.32 -8.74 9.66
N LEU A 42 -5.55 -8.82 10.16
CA LEU A 42 -6.53 -9.81 9.71
C LEU A 42 -6.98 -9.55 8.27
N GLY A 43 -7.31 -8.30 7.91
CA GLY A 43 -7.71 -7.93 6.55
C GLY A 43 -6.59 -8.19 5.53
N LEU A 44 -5.34 -7.95 5.93
CA LEU A 44 -4.17 -8.24 5.12
C LEU A 44 -3.94 -9.75 4.94
N ALA A 45 -4.08 -10.53 6.01
CA ALA A 45 -4.01 -11.98 5.95
C ALA A 45 -5.11 -12.57 5.04
N PHE A 46 -6.34 -12.04 5.14
CA PHE A 46 -7.43 -12.42 4.25
C PHE A 46 -7.13 -12.10 2.78
N ARG A 47 -6.61 -10.91 2.48
CA ARG A 47 -6.22 -10.53 1.12
C ARG A 47 -5.17 -11.48 0.55
N VAL A 48 -4.11 -11.75 1.33
CA VAL A 48 -3.06 -12.72 0.95
C VAL A 48 -3.69 -14.10 0.69
N GLY A 49 -4.58 -14.56 1.57
CA GLY A 49 -5.30 -15.81 1.41
C GLY A 49 -6.12 -15.86 0.12
N VAL A 50 -6.88 -14.81 -0.17
CA VAL A 50 -7.69 -14.71 -1.39
C VAL A 50 -6.83 -14.65 -2.65
N GLU A 51 -5.70 -13.94 -2.64
CA GLU A 51 -4.74 -13.94 -3.76
C GLU A 51 -4.19 -15.35 -4.03
N LEU A 52 -3.83 -16.10 -3.00
CA LEU A 52 -3.35 -17.47 -3.17
C LEU A 52 -4.45 -18.42 -3.67
N ILE A 53 -5.62 -18.39 -3.03
CA ILE A 53 -6.75 -19.25 -3.39
C ILE A 53 -7.23 -18.95 -4.81
N SER A 54 -7.32 -17.68 -5.19
CA SER A 54 -7.75 -17.28 -6.54
C SER A 54 -6.76 -17.73 -7.61
N ALA A 55 -5.44 -17.56 -7.39
CA ALA A 55 -4.43 -18.02 -8.34
C ALA A 55 -4.48 -19.54 -8.55
N VAL A 56 -4.62 -20.31 -7.47
CA VAL A 56 -4.77 -21.77 -7.52
C VAL A 56 -6.08 -22.17 -8.20
N ALA A 57 -7.19 -21.52 -7.86
CA ALA A 57 -8.50 -21.83 -8.44
C ALA A 57 -8.52 -21.58 -9.95
N VAL A 58 -7.97 -20.45 -10.41
CA VAL A 58 -7.88 -20.12 -11.84
C VAL A 58 -6.96 -21.11 -12.57
N GLY A 59 -5.77 -21.39 -12.04
CA GLY A 59 -4.85 -22.37 -12.64
C GLY A 59 -5.49 -23.76 -12.74
N THR A 60 -6.16 -24.20 -11.67
CA THR A 60 -6.85 -25.50 -11.63
C THR A 60 -8.01 -25.56 -12.61
N ALA A 61 -8.82 -24.50 -12.71
CA ALA A 61 -9.94 -24.44 -13.66
C ALA A 61 -9.46 -24.50 -15.11
N ILE A 62 -8.40 -23.76 -15.45
CA ILE A 62 -7.78 -23.80 -16.78
C ILE A 62 -7.21 -25.20 -17.07
N GLY A 63 -6.46 -25.76 -16.12
CA GLY A 63 -5.87 -27.09 -16.25
C GLY A 63 -6.92 -28.18 -16.43
N TRP A 64 -8.03 -28.12 -15.70
CA TRP A 64 -9.16 -29.05 -15.83
C TRP A 64 -9.86 -28.93 -17.19
N GLY A 65 -10.09 -27.70 -17.67
CA GLY A 65 -10.68 -27.47 -18.99
C GLY A 65 -9.80 -28.00 -20.12
N LEU A 66 -8.49 -27.79 -20.02
CA LEU A 66 -7.51 -28.30 -20.98
C LEU A 66 -7.41 -29.83 -20.95
N ASP A 67 -7.37 -30.43 -19.76
CA ASP A 67 -7.36 -31.89 -19.63
C ASP A 67 -8.61 -32.52 -20.24
N ARG A 68 -9.78 -31.87 -20.09
CA ARG A 68 -11.03 -32.35 -20.67
C ARG A 68 -11.07 -32.23 -22.19
N TRP A 69 -10.41 -31.22 -22.76
CA TRP A 69 -10.40 -30.96 -24.20
C TRP A 69 -9.36 -31.80 -24.94
N LEU A 70 -8.22 -32.06 -24.31
CA LEU A 70 -7.11 -32.82 -24.88
C LEU A 70 -7.15 -34.32 -24.51
N ASP A 71 -8.15 -34.73 -23.72
CA ASP A 71 -8.30 -36.08 -23.15
C ASP A 71 -7.02 -36.54 -22.42
N THR A 72 -6.24 -35.58 -21.94
CA THR A 72 -5.04 -35.84 -21.18
C THR A 72 -5.44 -36.27 -19.77
N ARG A 73 -4.80 -37.34 -19.29
CA ARG A 73 -4.74 -37.67 -17.85
C ARG A 73 -4.32 -36.41 -17.07
N PRO A 74 -4.61 -36.26 -15.75
CA PRO A 74 -4.56 -35.00 -14.99
C PRO A 74 -3.16 -34.36 -14.82
N TRP A 75 -2.42 -34.27 -15.91
CA TRP A 75 -1.06 -33.82 -16.07
C TRP A 75 -1.05 -32.32 -16.33
N LEU A 76 -1.96 -31.79 -17.19
CA LEU A 76 -2.06 -30.35 -17.37
C LEU A 76 -2.63 -29.70 -16.11
N MET A 77 -3.62 -30.31 -15.46
CA MET A 77 -4.09 -29.85 -14.16
C MET A 77 -2.94 -29.78 -13.14
N LEU A 78 -2.06 -30.78 -13.07
CA LEU A 78 -0.90 -30.77 -12.16
C LEU A 78 0.08 -29.64 -12.50
N VAL A 79 0.43 -29.48 -13.77
CA VAL A 79 1.36 -28.42 -14.23
C VAL A 79 0.77 -27.04 -13.95
N PHE A 80 -0.49 -26.80 -14.33
CA PHE A 80 -1.17 -25.53 -14.09
C PHE A 80 -1.42 -25.24 -12.61
N PHE A 81 -1.62 -26.27 -11.79
CA PHE A 81 -1.69 -26.12 -10.33
C PHE A 81 -0.37 -25.60 -9.77
N VAL A 82 0.77 -26.18 -10.17
CA VAL A 82 2.10 -25.72 -9.73
C VAL A 82 2.38 -24.31 -10.24
N ILE A 83 2.07 -24.02 -11.52
CA ILE A 83 2.25 -22.68 -12.10
C ILE A 83 1.36 -21.65 -11.39
N GLY A 84 0.08 -21.97 -11.15
CA GLY A 84 -0.86 -21.10 -10.45
C GLY A 84 -0.42 -20.84 -9.01
N GLY A 85 0.04 -21.87 -8.30
CA GLY A 85 0.62 -21.75 -6.96
C GLY A 85 1.89 -20.89 -6.96
N ALA A 86 2.81 -21.12 -7.89
CA ALA A 86 4.03 -20.33 -8.03
C ALA A 86 3.72 -18.85 -8.33
N ALA A 87 2.76 -18.58 -9.23
CA ALA A 87 2.32 -17.23 -9.55
C ALA A 87 1.66 -16.53 -8.35
N GLY A 88 0.81 -17.25 -7.59
CA GLY A 88 0.21 -16.73 -6.35
C GLY A 88 1.26 -16.36 -5.32
N ILE A 89 2.22 -17.27 -5.06
CA ILE A 89 3.34 -17.01 -4.15
C ILE A 89 4.19 -15.83 -4.65
N LEU A 90 4.45 -15.72 -5.96
CA LEU A 90 5.20 -14.60 -6.52
C LEU A 90 4.48 -13.27 -6.35
N ASN A 91 3.14 -13.23 -6.46
CA ASN A 91 2.34 -12.04 -6.24
C ASN A 91 2.37 -11.59 -4.78
N VAL A 92 2.16 -12.53 -3.85
CA VAL A 92 2.22 -12.26 -2.41
C VAL A 92 3.62 -11.83 -2.00
N TYR A 93 4.65 -12.52 -2.51
CA TYR A 93 6.03 -12.13 -2.28
C TYR A 93 6.26 -10.72 -2.83
N ARG A 94 5.85 -10.42 -4.08
CA ARG A 94 6.02 -9.07 -4.65
C ARG A 94 5.34 -8.00 -3.80
N MET A 95 4.16 -8.26 -3.24
CA MET A 95 3.50 -7.37 -2.29
C MET A 95 4.32 -7.19 -1.00
N ALA A 96 4.88 -8.27 -0.46
CA ALA A 96 5.74 -8.21 0.73
C ALA A 96 7.08 -7.49 0.47
N ARG A 97 7.64 -7.62 -0.74
CA ARG A 97 8.96 -7.10 -1.16
C ARG A 97 8.90 -5.65 -1.67
N GLY A 98 7.82 -5.30 -2.36
CA GLY A 98 7.60 -4.01 -2.99
C GLY A 98 6.42 -3.32 -2.32
N PHE A 99 6.72 -2.30 -1.51
CA PHE A 99 5.76 -1.32 -0.98
C PHE A 99 4.70 -1.78 0.03
N GLY A 100 4.43 -3.07 0.25
CA GLY A 100 3.32 -3.52 1.12
C GLY A 100 3.53 -3.38 2.64
N TYR A 101 4.77 -3.22 3.10
CA TYR A 101 5.07 -3.04 4.53
C TYR A 101 6.17 -2.00 4.84
N ALA A 102 6.97 -1.61 3.85
CA ALA A 102 8.10 -0.67 4.03
C ALA A 102 7.75 0.80 3.71
N ALA A 103 6.59 1.09 3.14
CA ALA A 103 6.16 2.47 2.86
C ALA A 103 5.42 3.12 4.05
N GLY A 104 5.53 2.54 5.23
CA GLY A 104 5.24 3.21 6.51
C GLY A 104 6.42 3.99 7.08
N TYR A 105 7.54 4.11 6.37
CA TYR A 105 8.64 4.95 6.82
C TYR A 105 8.44 6.39 6.37
N GLN A 106 7.93 7.16 7.33
CA GLN A 106 8.20 8.58 7.52
C GLN A 106 9.48 9.02 6.79
N THR A 107 9.34 9.78 5.72
CA THR A 107 10.33 10.83 5.46
C THR A 107 10.00 11.95 6.44
N HIS A 108 10.63 11.87 7.60
CA HIS A 108 10.88 13.03 8.44
C HIS A 108 11.76 13.97 7.60
N ASN A 109 11.13 14.87 6.84
CA ASN A 109 11.83 16.00 6.25
C ASN A 109 12.06 17.03 7.35
N SER A 110 13.10 16.77 8.15
CA SER A 110 13.85 17.81 8.82
C SER A 110 14.55 18.64 7.74
N ASN A 111 13.85 19.63 7.19
CA ASN A 111 14.51 20.67 6.43
C ASN A 111 14.10 22.04 6.96
N THR A 112 14.97 22.50 7.86
CA THR A 112 15.52 23.85 7.86
C THR A 112 14.51 24.96 8.12
N GLN A 113 14.29 25.17 9.41
CA GLN A 113 14.32 26.49 10.04
C GLN A 113 15.11 27.48 9.18
N PRO A 114 14.49 28.53 8.63
CA PRO A 114 15.25 29.70 8.20
C PRO A 114 15.81 30.30 9.49
N ASP A 115 17.12 30.21 9.63
CA ASP A 115 17.91 31.10 10.47
C ASP A 115 17.74 32.51 9.89
N ASP A 116 16.86 33.31 10.50
CA ASP A 116 16.86 34.76 10.28
C ASP A 116 17.63 35.39 11.42
N GLY A 117 18.95 35.43 11.22
CA GLY A 117 19.87 36.17 12.06
C GLY A 117 19.62 37.67 11.95
N THR A 118 18.76 38.19 12.82
CA THR A 118 18.75 39.62 13.16
C THR A 118 19.13 39.79 14.62
N ARG A 119 20.44 39.99 14.82
CA ARG A 119 20.97 40.71 15.97
C ARG A 119 20.50 42.14 15.84
N GLU A 120 19.54 42.57 16.66
CA GLU A 120 19.29 44.00 16.89
C GLU A 120 19.19 44.26 18.40
N ASP A 121 20.34 44.67 18.92
CA ASP A 121 20.61 45.61 20.01
C ASP A 121 19.75 45.59 21.28
N GLU A 122 20.41 45.08 22.32
CA GLU A 122 20.41 45.71 23.64
C GLU A 122 20.70 47.22 23.51
N GLY A 123 19.77 48.08 23.90
CA GLY A 123 20.01 49.52 23.81
C GLY A 123 18.87 50.42 24.27
N LYS A 124 18.48 50.35 25.55
CA LYS A 124 18.29 51.49 26.48
C LYS A 124 17.61 51.07 27.79
#